data_AF-A0A139WSG3-F1
#
_entry.id   AF-A0A139WSG3-F1
#
_cell.length_a   1.000
_cell.length_b   1.000
_cell.length_c   1.000
_cell.angle_alpha   90.00
_cell.angle_beta   90.00
_cell.angle_gamma   90.00
#
_symmetry.space_group_name_H-M   'P 1'
#
loop_
_entity.id
_entity.type
_entity.pdbx_description
1 polymer ?
#
loop_
_entity_poly.entity_id
_entity_poly.type
_entity_poly.pdbx_seq_one_letter_code
_entity_poly.pdbx_strand_id
1 'polypeptide(L)'
;MKGIEEVLTLLKAAKCRTTYLNGSFVTSESNPQDFDMCWDRDDVEIEYLRKNARLLLNFYNSAAQKARYGGEIYPSDQPVDESTMSIEFFQREK
;
A
#
# COMPACT_ATOMS: atom_id res chain seq x y z
N MET A 1 0.41 -7.88 13.30
CA MET A 1 0.59 -6.72 12.43
C MET A 1 2.06 -6.45 12.04
N LYS A 2 2.94 -7.47 11.91
CA LYS A 2 4.35 -7.22 11.52
C LYS A 2 4.52 -6.74 10.07
N GLY A 3 3.60 -7.11 9.18
CA GLY A 3 3.72 -6.82 7.75
C GLY A 3 3.52 -5.34 7.41
N ILE A 4 2.60 -4.63 8.07
CA ILE A 4 2.42 -3.18 7.84
C ILE A 4 3.67 -2.38 8.26
N GLU A 5 4.29 -2.76 9.38
CA GLU A 5 5.54 -2.16 9.86
C GLU A 5 6.71 -2.40 8.88
N GLU A 6 6.78 -3.60 8.29
CA GLU A 6 7.75 -3.92 7.23
C GLU A 6 7.52 -3.04 6.00
N VAL A 7 6.28 -2.92 5.53
CA VAL A 7 5.94 -2.09 4.35
C VAL A 7 6.31 -0.63 4.60
N LEU A 8 5.93 -0.05 5.75
CA LEU A 8 6.27 1.33 6.11
C LEU A 8 7.79 1.54 6.20
N THR A 9 8.54 0.56 6.72
CA THR A 9 10.00 0.62 6.77
C THR A 9 10.62 0.64 5.37
N LEU A 10 10.13 -0.23 4.47
CA LEU A 10 10.61 -0.31 3.09
C LEU A 10 10.28 0.96 2.31
N LEU A 11 9.06 1.49 2.45
CA LEU A 11 8.63 2.72 1.79
C LEU A 11 9.39 3.95 2.32
N LYS A 12 9.60 4.04 3.64
CA LYS A 12 10.43 5.10 4.24
C LYS A 12 11.87 5.05 3.74
N ALA A 13 12.46 3.86 3.66
CA ALA A 13 13.80 3.69 3.11
C ALA A 13 13.88 4.06 1.62
N ALA A 14 12.77 3.87 0.88
CA ALA A 14 12.60 4.33 -0.49
C ALA A 14 12.21 5.82 -0.61
N LYS A 15 12.28 6.61 0.47
CA LYS A 15 11.92 8.04 0.52
C LYS A 15 10.44 8.38 0.27
N CYS A 16 9.55 7.41 0.36
CA CYS A 16 8.11 7.68 0.36
C CYS A 16 7.75 8.59 1.55
N ARG A 17 7.08 9.70 1.27
CA ARG A 17 6.70 10.70 2.30
C ARG A 17 5.32 10.46 2.89
N THR A 18 4.42 9.89 2.10
CA THR A 18 3.00 9.80 2.46
C THR A 18 2.45 8.42 2.13
N THR A 19 1.79 7.81 3.11
CA THR A 19 1.02 6.57 2.94
C THR A 19 -0.37 6.77 3.52
N TYR A 20 -1.37 6.25 2.84
CA TYR A 20 -2.77 6.26 3.23
C TYR A 20 -3.16 4.83 3.59
N LEU A 21 -3.93 4.68 4.66
CA LEU A 21 -4.45 3.39 5.13
C LEU A 21 -5.96 3.40 5.04
N ASN A 22 -6.53 2.31 4.53
CA ASN A 22 -7.96 2.07 4.46
C ASN A 22 -8.27 0.59 4.79
N GLY A 23 -9.52 0.18 4.61
CA GLY A 23 -9.99 -1.20 4.80
C GLY A 23 -10.39 -1.50 6.24
N SER A 24 -10.37 -2.78 6.62
CA SER A 24 -10.86 -3.27 7.92
C SER A 24 -10.10 -2.71 9.14
N PHE A 25 -8.96 -2.06 8.93
CA PHE A 25 -8.20 -1.38 9.98
C PHE A 25 -8.89 -0.10 10.49
N VAL A 26 -9.83 0.45 9.70
CA VAL A 26 -10.63 1.65 10.01
C VAL A 26 -12.04 1.28 10.49
N THR A 27 -12.45 0.02 10.32
CA THR A 27 -13.71 -0.50 10.87
C THR A 27 -13.49 -0.97 12.31
N SER A 28 -14.55 -0.97 13.12
CA SER A 28 -14.53 -1.33 14.55
C SER A 28 -14.18 -2.80 14.86
N GLU A 29 -13.50 -3.49 13.95
CA GLU A 29 -13.10 -4.89 14.09
C GLU A 29 -11.96 -5.02 15.11
N SER A 30 -12.15 -5.88 16.09
CA SER A 30 -11.19 -6.08 17.19
C SER A 30 -9.88 -6.76 16.75
N ASN A 31 -9.86 -7.36 15.56
CA ASN A 31 -8.69 -8.01 14.98
C ASN A 31 -8.76 -7.99 13.44
N PRO A 32 -8.42 -6.84 12.81
CA PRO A 32 -8.44 -6.74 11.35
C PRO A 32 -7.47 -7.75 10.75
N GLN A 33 -8.00 -8.62 9.88
CA GLN A 33 -7.25 -9.70 9.24
C GLN A 33 -6.44 -9.21 8.03
N ASP A 34 -6.77 -8.02 7.53
CA ASP A 34 -6.26 -7.44 6.29
C ASP A 34 -6.25 -5.90 6.37
N PHE A 35 -5.45 -5.25 5.55
CA PHE A 35 -5.45 -3.80 5.37
C PHE A 35 -5.25 -3.44 3.90
N ASP A 36 -5.80 -2.29 3.53
CA ASP A 36 -5.51 -1.66 2.26
C ASP A 36 -4.57 -0.47 2.50
N MET A 37 -3.49 -0.37 1.72
CA MET A 37 -2.55 0.75 1.79
C MET A 37 -2.33 1.36 0.41
N CYS A 38 -2.30 2.68 0.36
CA CYS A 38 -1.88 3.45 -0.80
C CYS A 38 -0.63 4.26 -0.46
N TRP A 39 0.39 4.29 -1.31
CA TRP A 39 1.61 5.07 -1.10
C TRP A 39 1.84 6.08 -2.20
N ASP A 40 2.23 7.29 -1.81
CA ASP A 40 2.52 8.37 -2.76
C ASP A 40 3.84 8.10 -3.50
N ARG A 41 3.78 8.11 -4.82
CA ARG A 41 4.90 7.77 -5.71
C ARG A 41 5.89 8.93 -5.95
N ASP A 42 5.49 10.17 -5.75
CA ASP A 42 6.20 11.36 -6.26
C ASP A 42 7.71 11.39 -5.97
N ASP A 43 8.14 11.02 -4.76
CA ASP A 43 9.56 11.05 -4.35
C ASP A 43 10.17 9.67 -4.09
N VAL A 44 9.46 8.62 -4.50
CA VAL A 44 9.87 7.26 -4.19
C VAL A 44 11.02 6.84 -5.09
N GLU A 45 12.10 6.37 -4.47
CA GLU A 45 13.20 5.72 -5.16
C GLU A 45 12.78 4.33 -5.66
N ILE A 46 12.18 4.29 -6.85
CA ILE A 46 11.66 3.05 -7.46
C ILE A 46 12.77 1.99 -7.60
N GLU A 47 14.02 2.38 -7.86
CA GLU A 47 15.15 1.45 -7.91
C GLU A 47 15.42 0.76 -6.57
N TYR A 48 15.23 1.47 -5.45
CA TYR A 48 15.31 0.86 -4.13
C TYR A 48 14.20 -0.20 -3.96
N LEU A 49 12.97 0.12 -4.35
CA LEU A 49 11.86 -0.83 -4.29
C LEU A 49 12.06 -2.03 -5.21
N ARG A 50 12.60 -1.85 -6.43
CA ARG A 50 12.91 -2.96 -7.34
C ARG A 50 13.86 -3.97 -6.71
N LYS A 51 14.86 -3.49 -5.97
CA LYS A 51 15.89 -4.32 -5.32
C LYS A 51 15.41 -4.96 -4.02
N ASN A 52 14.70 -4.19 -3.19
CA ASN A 52 14.43 -4.58 -1.79
C ASN A 52 12.97 -4.96 -1.53
N ALA A 53 12.03 -4.48 -2.35
CA ALA A 53 10.60 -4.54 -2.06
C ALA A 53 9.76 -4.75 -3.34
N ARG A 54 10.19 -5.65 -4.24
CA ARG A 54 9.58 -5.82 -5.57
C ARG A 54 8.07 -6.08 -5.56
N LEU A 55 7.55 -6.70 -4.50
CA LEU A 55 6.10 -6.93 -4.34
C LEU A 55 5.29 -5.65 -4.16
N LEU A 56 5.88 -4.55 -3.70
CA LEU A 56 5.22 -3.23 -3.63
C LEU A 56 5.05 -2.59 -5.01
N LEU A 57 5.80 -3.06 -6.01
CA LEU A 57 5.68 -2.66 -7.41
C LEU A 57 4.80 -3.62 -8.23
N ASN A 58 4.43 -4.77 -7.67
CA ASN A 58 3.59 -5.77 -8.32
C ASN A 58 2.19 -5.82 -7.66
N PHE A 59 1.49 -4.69 -7.73
CA PHE A 59 0.18 -4.47 -7.11
C PHE A 59 -0.95 -5.28 -7.76
N TYR A 60 -0.73 -5.95 -8.89
CA TYR A 60 -1.67 -6.94 -9.45
C TYR A 60 -1.60 -8.30 -8.75
N ASN A 61 -0.56 -8.56 -7.94
CA ASN A 61 -0.39 -9.82 -7.22
C ASN A 61 -0.82 -9.72 -5.76
N SER A 62 -2.10 -9.40 -5.56
CA SER A 62 -2.74 -9.29 -4.25
C SER A 62 -2.48 -10.51 -3.38
N ALA A 63 -2.61 -11.72 -3.92
CA ALA A 63 -2.37 -12.96 -3.16
C ALA A 63 -0.95 -13.02 -2.56
N ALA A 64 0.08 -12.62 -3.30
CA ALA A 64 1.45 -12.58 -2.78
C ALA A 64 1.68 -11.43 -1.80
N GLN A 65 1.02 -10.28 -1.99
CA GLN A 65 1.08 -9.17 -1.04
C GLN A 65 0.41 -9.56 0.29
N LYS A 66 -0.79 -10.16 0.26
CA LYS A 66 -1.48 -10.70 1.43
C LYS A 66 -0.68 -11.79 2.14
N ALA A 67 -0.11 -12.73 1.39
CA ALA A 67 0.70 -13.80 1.98
C ALA A 67 1.95 -13.29 2.71
N ARG A 68 2.58 -12.19 2.21
CA ARG A 68 3.80 -11.64 2.80
C ARG A 68 3.52 -10.58 3.87
N TYR A 69 2.70 -9.59 3.52
CA TYR A 69 2.49 -8.38 4.32
C TYR A 69 1.18 -8.41 5.09
N GLY A 70 0.26 -9.33 4.78
CA GLY A 70 -1.07 -9.33 5.37
C GLY A 70 -1.95 -8.20 4.86
N GLY A 71 -1.66 -7.65 3.68
CA GLY A 71 -2.60 -6.78 2.99
C GLY A 71 -2.25 -6.37 1.57
N GLU A 72 -3.10 -5.52 1.00
CA GLU A 72 -3.02 -5.06 -0.39
C GLU A 72 -2.42 -3.66 -0.44
N ILE A 73 -1.39 -3.49 -1.26
CA ILE A 73 -0.60 -2.26 -1.29
C ILE A 73 -0.50 -1.72 -2.71
N TYR A 74 -0.97 -0.49 -2.88
CA TYR A 74 -1.15 0.18 -4.16
C TYR A 74 -0.30 1.46 -4.23
N PRO A 75 0.31 1.78 -5.38
CA PRO A 75 0.85 3.12 -5.60
C PRO A 75 -0.28 4.13 -5.86
N SER A 76 -0.05 5.40 -5.53
CA SER A 76 -1.03 6.50 -5.68
C SER A 76 -1.57 6.66 -7.11
N ASP A 77 -0.71 6.37 -8.09
CA ASP A 77 -0.98 6.44 -9.52
C ASP A 77 -1.49 5.12 -10.11
N GLN A 78 -1.99 4.19 -9.29
CA GLN A 78 -2.66 3.00 -9.78
C GLN A 78 -4.13 3.29 -10.12
N PRO A 79 -4.62 2.98 -11.33
CA PRO A 79 -6.05 3.05 -11.61
C PRO A 79 -6.84 2.02 -10.80
N VAL A 80 -7.95 2.45 -10.19
CA VAL A 80 -8.98 1.59 -9.57
C VAL A 80 -10.05 1.25 -10.61
N ASP A 81 -10.44 2.26 -11.40
CA ASP A 81 -11.36 2.15 -12.54
C ASP A 81 -10.92 3.11 -13.68
N GLU A 82 -11.74 3.27 -14.71
CA GLU A 82 -11.45 4.12 -15.88
C GLU A 82 -11.24 5.62 -15.55
N SER A 83 -11.70 6.07 -14.39
CA SER A 83 -11.75 7.48 -13.99
C SER A 83 -11.11 7.78 -12.64
N THR A 84 -10.87 6.76 -11.81
CA THR A 84 -10.45 6.93 -10.42
C THR A 84 -9.07 6.33 -10.17
N MET A 85 -8.17 7.16 -9.66
CA MET A 85 -6.85 6.71 -9.18
C MET A 85 -6.94 6.23 -7.73
N SER A 86 -6.05 5.32 -7.30
CA SER A 86 -6.01 4.81 -5.94
C SER A 86 -5.91 5.92 -4.91
N ILE A 87 -5.14 6.98 -5.17
CA ILE A 87 -5.08 8.13 -4.27
C ILE A 87 -6.44 8.79 -4.02
N GLU A 88 -7.28 8.89 -5.06
CA GLU A 88 -8.60 9.50 -4.95
C GLU A 88 -9.54 8.62 -4.14
N PHE A 89 -9.48 7.30 -4.34
CA PHE A 89 -10.24 6.34 -3.54
C PHE A 89 -9.89 6.44 -2.05
N PHE A 90 -8.60 6.41 -1.72
CA PHE A 90 -8.12 6.45 -0.34
C PHE A 90 -8.31 7.81 0.37
N GLN A 91 -8.46 8.92 -0.38
CA GLN A 91 -8.75 10.23 0.21
C GLN A 91 -10.25 10.55 0.31
N ARG A 92 -11.11 9.87 -0.47
CA ARG A 92 -12.57 10.10 -0.50
C ARG A 92 -13.31 9.31 0.58
N GLU A 93 -12.79 8.17 1.01
CA GLU A 93 -13.42 7.36 2.06
C GLU A 93 -13.43 8.11 3.40
N LYS A 94 -14.64 8.42 3.88
CA LYS A 94 -14.98 8.94 5.21
C LYS A 94 -16.13 8.12 5.78
#